data_AF-A0A8J6LYP1-F1
#
_entry.id   AF-A0A8J6LYP1-F1
#
_cell.length_a   1.000
_cell.length_b   1.000
_cell.length_c   1.000
_cell.angle_alpha   90.00
_cell.angle_beta   90.00
_cell.angle_gamma   90.00
#
_symmetry.space_group_name_H-M   'P 1'
#
loop_
_entity.id
_entity.type
_entity.pdbx_description
1 polymer ?
#
loop_
_entity_poly.entity_id
_entity_poly.type
_entity_poly.pdbx_seq_one_letter_code
_entity_poly.pdbx_strand_id
1 'polypeptide(L)' 'MKHKIKFKIDLAEVMTTPQPDTISIDGVEIASNQRVRNLYFKNVEAVEKCQLVIKAFFIWLTLITVAVSVLVVVR' A
#
# COMPACT_ATOMS: atom_id res chain seq x y z
N MET A 1 -17.62 -27.95 36.75
CA MET A 1 -18.15 -27.14 35.63
C MET A 1 -16.99 -26.38 35.00
N LYS A 2 -16.59 -26.70 33.77
CA LYS A 2 -15.46 -26.05 33.08
C LYS A 2 -16.01 -24.90 32.22
N HIS A 3 -15.94 -23.66 32.72
CA HIS A 3 -16.25 -22.48 31.93
C HIS A 3 -15.14 -22.26 30.90
N LYS A 4 -15.33 -22.79 29.68
CA LYS A 4 -14.52 -22.41 28.52
C LYS A 4 -15.05 -21.07 28.02
N ILE A 5 -14.43 -19.99 28.46
CA ILE A 5 -14.65 -18.66 27.88
C ILE A 5 -14.17 -18.76 26.43
N LYS A 6 -15.10 -18.89 25.49
CA LYS A 6 -14.82 -18.87 24.06
C LYS A 6 -14.51 -17.42 23.66
N PHE A 7 -13.27 -17.00 23.85
CA PHE A 7 -12.70 -15.84 23.16
C PHE A 7 -12.56 -16.18 21.66
N LYS A 8 -13.68 -16.26 20.95
CA LYS A 8 -13.69 -16.11 19.50
C LYS A 8 -13.87 -14.62 19.24
N ILE A 9 -12.83 -13.86 19.55
CA ILE A 9 -12.73 -12.50 19.03
C ILE A 9 -12.46 -12.70 17.53
N ASP A 10 -13.41 -12.27 16.71
CA ASP A 10 -13.29 -12.35 15.27
C ASP A 10 -12.12 -11.46 14.86
N LEU A 11 -11.07 -12.05 14.30
CA LEU A 11 -9.82 -11.34 14.02
C LEU A 11 -10.08 -10.14 13.10
N ALA A 12 -11.11 -10.22 12.25
CA ALA A 12 -11.55 -9.15 11.38
C ALA A 12 -12.09 -7.92 12.14
N GLU A 13 -12.84 -8.14 13.23
CA GLU A 13 -13.48 -7.07 14.00
C GLU A 13 -12.45 -6.24 14.80
N VAL A 14 -11.40 -6.91 15.30
CA VAL A 14 -10.25 -6.24 15.95
C VAL A 14 -9.46 -5.36 14.98
N MET A 15 -9.46 -5.70 13.69
CA MET A 15 -8.72 -4.96 12.66
C MET A 15 -9.48 -3.71 12.19
N THR A 16 -10.80 -3.68 12.40
CA THR A 16 -11.69 -2.55 12.06
C THR A 16 -11.95 -1.60 13.22
N THR A 17 -11.63 -1.99 14.46
CA THR A 17 -11.78 -1.09 15.60
C THR A 17 -10.69 0.01 15.57
N PRO A 18 -11.05 1.30 15.77
CA PRO A 18 -10.06 2.37 15.82
C PRO A 18 -9.08 2.13 16.96
N GLN A 19 -7.83 1.83 16.61
CA GLN A 19 -6.74 1.69 17.57
C GLN A 19 -5.95 3.00 17.65
N PRO A 20 -5.44 3.37 18.83
CA PRO A 20 -4.56 4.53 18.97
C PRO A 20 -3.29 4.32 18.12
N ASP A 21 -2.70 5.42 17.64
CA ASP A 21 -1.51 5.39 16.79
C ASP A 21 -0.25 4.92 17.54
N THR A 22 -0.24 5.08 18.86
CA THR A 22 0.83 4.65 19.76
C THR A 22 0.24 3.97 20.98
N ILE A 23 0.97 2.97 21.49
CA ILE A 23 0.69 2.28 22.75
C ILE A 23 1.89 2.57 23.64
N SER A 24 1.67 3.12 24.83
CA SER A 24 2.73 3.32 25.82
C SER A 24 2.74 2.14 26.79
N ILE A 25 3.86 1.43 26.89
CA ILE A 25 4.08 0.38 27.89
C ILE A 25 5.30 0.80 28.70
N ASP A 26 5.15 0.95 30.02
CA ASP A 26 6.20 1.37 30.94
C ASP A 26 6.94 2.65 30.51
N GLY A 27 6.22 3.60 29.89
CA GLY A 27 6.76 4.87 29.40
C GLY A 27 7.47 4.80 28.03
N VAL A 28 7.55 3.62 27.42
CA VAL A 28 8.06 3.44 26.06
C VAL A 28 6.90 3.50 25.07
N GLU A 29 6.97 4.42 24.13
CA GLU A 29 6.00 4.52 23.03
C GLU A 29 6.31 3.53 21.93
N ILE A 30 5.37 2.62 21.67
CA ILE A 30 5.43 1.63 20.60
C ILE A 30 4.37 2.01 19.57
N ALA A 31 4.76 2.09 18.29
CA ALA A 31 3.81 2.32 17.20
C ALA A 31 2.79 1.16 17.15
N SER A 32 1.51 1.49 17.08
CA SER A 32 0.49 0.45 16.99
C SER A 32 0.56 -0.29 15.65
N ASN A 33 0.10 -1.55 15.65
CA ASN A 33 0.01 -2.34 14.42
C ASN A 33 -0.87 -1.65 13.36
N GLN A 34 -1.88 -0.88 13.78
CA GLN A 34 -2.74 -0.11 12.89
C GLN A 34 -1.95 1.03 12.21
N ARG A 35 -1.15 1.78 12.97
CA ARG A 35 -0.29 2.85 12.42
C ARG A 35 0.73 2.31 11.43
N VAL A 36 1.41 1.22 11.80
CA VAL A 36 2.40 0.57 10.92
C VAL A 36 1.73 0.13 9.62
N ARG A 37 0.57 -0.53 9.70
CA ARG A 37 -0.20 -0.96 8.53
C ARG A 37 -0.64 0.20 7.65
N ASN A 38 -1.15 1.28 8.24
CA ASN A 38 -1.54 2.47 7.49
C ASN A 38 -0.35 3.09 6.74
N LEU A 39 0.83 3.11 7.37
CA LEU A 39 2.07 3.56 6.72
C LEU A 39 2.44 2.66 5.54
N TYR A 40 2.36 1.34 5.72
CA TYR A 40 2.61 0.37 4.64
C TYR A 40 1.65 0.58 3.47
N PHE A 41 0.33 0.67 3.71
CA PHE A 41 -0.64 0.89 2.64
C PHE A 41 -0.42 2.22 1.92
N LYS A 42 -0.13 3.29 2.66
CA LYS A 42 0.16 4.61 2.06
C LYS A 42 1.40 4.55 1.17
N ASN A 43 2.45 3.86 1.59
CA ASN A 43 3.67 3.70 0.81
C ASN A 43 3.45 2.82 -0.42
N VAL A 44 2.69 1.72 -0.29
CA VAL A 44 2.32 0.85 -1.42
C VAL A 44 1.52 1.64 -2.46
N GLU A 45 0.50 2.38 -2.03
CA GLU A 45 -0.32 3.21 -2.92
C GLU A 45 0.52 4.27 -3.66
N ALA A 46 1.49 4.89 -2.96
CA ALA A 46 2.40 5.84 -3.59
C ALA A 46 3.28 5.18 -4.66
N VAL A 47 3.82 3.99 -4.38
CA VAL A 47 4.63 3.22 -5.32
C VAL A 47 3.81 2.81 -6.54
N GLU A 48 2.58 2.32 -6.35
CA GLU A 48 1.68 1.93 -7.45
C GLU A 48 1.38 3.11 -8.38
N LYS A 49 1.08 4.29 -7.81
CA LYS A 49 0.86 5.52 -8.60
C LYS A 49 2.11 5.90 -9.40
N CYS A 50 3.29 5.88 -8.78
CA CYS A 50 4.55 6.13 -9.47
C CYS A 50 4.80 5.12 -10.61
N GLN A 51 4.53 3.83 -10.37
CA GLN A 51 4.68 2.79 -11.40
C GLN A 51 3.75 3.01 -12.60
N LEU A 52 2.50 3.43 -12.37
CA LEU A 52 1.56 3.76 -13.45
C LEU A 52 2.07 4.92 -14.31
N VAL A 53 2.58 5.99 -13.69
CA VAL A 53 3.15 7.14 -14.40
C VAL A 53 4.37 6.73 -15.23
N ILE A 54 5.27 5.94 -14.64
CA ILE A 54 6.46 5.43 -15.34
C ILE A 54 6.06 4.55 -16.54
N LYS A 55 5.12 3.63 -16.36
CA LYS A 55 4.61 2.79 -17.46
C LYS A 55 4.00 3.62 -18.58
N ALA A 56 3.17 4.62 -18.24
CA ALA A 56 2.57 5.51 -19.22
C ALA A 56 3.65 6.29 -20.00
N PHE A 57 4.67 6.81 -19.31
CA PHE A 57 5.79 7.49 -19.95
C PHE A 57 6.51 6.62 -20.98
N PHE A 58 6.83 5.37 -20.63
CA PHE A 58 7.47 4.44 -21.56
C PHE A 58 6.60 4.10 -22.78
N ILE A 59 5.28 3.99 -22.61
CA ILE A 59 4.34 3.78 -23.73
C ILE A 59 4.37 4.98 -24.69
N TRP A 60 4.37 6.20 -24.17
CA TRP A 60 4.48 7.39 -25.02
C TRP A 60 5.82 7.45 -25.75
N LEU A 61 6.91 7.11 -25.07
CA LEU A 61 8.24 7.07 -25.66
C LEU A 61 8.32 6.06 -26.82
N THR A 62 7.76 4.87 -26.64
CA THR A 62 7.77 3.83 -27.70
C THR A 62 6.92 4.26 -28.89
N LEU A 63 5.74 4.85 -28.67
CA LEU A 63 4.90 5.39 -29.75
C LEU A 63 5.62 6.46 -30.57
N ILE A 64 6.31 7.40 -29.92
CA ILE A 64 7.11 8.44 -30.59
C ILE A 64 8.23 7.80 -31.40
N THR A 65 8.95 6.84 -30.80
CA THR A 65 10.07 6.17 -31.46
C THR A 65 9.61 5.43 -32.73
N VAL A 66 8.48 4.72 -32.64
CA VAL A 66 7.86 4.05 -33.79
C VAL A 66 7.45 5.07 -34.85
N ALA A 67 6.78 6.15 -34.48
CA ALA A 67 6.36 7.19 -35.43
C ALA A 67 7.55 7.82 -36.18
N VAL A 68 8.64 8.13 -35.47
CA VAL A 68 9.88 8.66 -36.07
C VAL A 68 10.50 7.63 -37.01
N SER A 69 10.58 6.36 -36.60
CA SER A 69 11.15 5.31 -37.45
C SER A 69 10.37 5.13 -38.76
N VAL A 70 9.03 5.19 -38.70
CA VAL A 70 8.18 5.12 -39.90
C VAL A 70 8.41 6.33 -40.80
N LEU A 71 8.49 7.54 -40.24
CA LEU A 71 8.75 8.76 -41.01
C LEU A 71 10.11 8.72 -41.73
N VAL A 72 11.13 8.14 -41.09
CA VAL A 72 12.47 7.96 -41.69
C VAL A 72 12.45 6.92 -42.81
N VAL A 73 11.69 5.84 -42.66
CA VAL A 73 11.59 4.78 -43.69
C VAL A 73 10.76 5.20 -44.90
N VAL A 74 9.75 6.06 -44.70
CA VAL A 74 8.88 6.57 -45.77
C VAL A 74 9.53 7.73 -46.55
N ARG A 75 10.53 8.39 -45.97
CA ARG A 75 11.36 9.44 -46.61
C ARG A 75 12.37 8.84 -47.59
#